data_AF-A0A955MZ80-F1
#
_entry.id   AF-A0A955MZ80-F1
#
_cell.length_a   1.000
_cell.length_b   1.000
_cell.length_c   1.000
_cell.angle_alpha   90.00
_cell.angle_beta   90.00
_cell.angle_gamma   90.00
#
_symmetry.space_group_name_H-M   'P 1'
#
loop_
_entity.id
_entity.type
_entity.pdbx_description
1 polymer ?
#
loop_
_entity_poly.entity_id
_entity_poly.type
_entity_poly.pdbx_seq_one_letter_code
_entity_poly.pdbx_strand_id
1 'polypeptide(L)'
;MPKNRSIRFALPILLSLYAISISQARAEEQGLSSSDIDRMVQSIWKSKGIGPVGPASDSEYLRRVYFDLTGLPPSLDDAESFLQSTDTDKRSKLVLELLSDPAYGAHRADVLMGEIIEGRILNRRLPEESFRKYFESSFNQDKPYDQMVRELISASGDSSENGATYLVVTHQANPEDMTGTVTRLFNGTQYRCFQCHDDKFGDWKQTD
;
A
#
# COMPACT_ATOMS: atom_id res chain seq x y z
N MET A 1 -24.97 -37.39 48.11
CA MET A 1 -25.74 -36.56 47.15
C MET A 1 -25.74 -35.11 47.60
N PRO A 2 -25.06 -34.22 46.87
CA PRO A 2 -25.56 -32.86 46.63
C PRO A 2 -25.72 -32.62 45.12
N LYS A 3 -26.89 -32.09 44.72
CA LYS A 3 -27.21 -31.75 43.32
C LYS A 3 -26.63 -30.35 43.02
N ASN A 4 -25.63 -30.31 42.14
CA ASN A 4 -25.05 -29.06 41.63
C ASN A 4 -26.01 -28.46 40.58
N ARG A 5 -26.69 -27.36 40.95
CA ARG A 5 -27.58 -26.58 40.07
C ARG A 5 -27.02 -25.18 39.90
N SER A 6 -26.15 -24.98 38.92
CA SER A 6 -25.71 -23.63 38.53
C SER A 6 -24.90 -23.63 37.23
N ILE A 7 -25.42 -24.23 36.15
CA ILE A 7 -24.89 -24.02 34.79
C ILE A 7 -26.05 -23.95 33.80
N ARG A 8 -26.88 -22.89 33.88
CA ARG A 8 -27.90 -22.62 32.84
C ARG A 8 -28.04 -21.16 32.43
N PHE A 9 -27.20 -20.25 32.94
CA PHE A 9 -27.30 -18.82 32.60
C PHE A 9 -26.05 -18.20 31.96
N ALA A 10 -24.95 -18.95 31.77
CA ALA A 10 -23.72 -18.41 31.19
C ALA A 10 -23.65 -18.47 29.64
N LEU A 11 -24.45 -19.33 29.00
CA LEU A 11 -24.35 -19.57 27.55
C LEU A 11 -25.00 -18.48 26.65
N PRO A 12 -26.12 -17.81 27.01
CA PRO A 12 -26.72 -16.81 26.12
C PRO A 12 -25.98 -15.46 26.13
N ILE A 13 -25.17 -15.18 27.17
CA ILE A 13 -24.38 -13.94 27.29
C ILE A 13 -23.07 -14.03 26.49
N LEU A 14 -22.48 -15.22 26.41
CA LEU A 14 -21.27 -15.44 25.59
C LEU A 14 -21.56 -15.40 24.08
N LEU A 15 -22.76 -15.84 23.65
CA LEU A 15 -23.19 -15.74 22.24
C LEU A 15 -23.53 -14.30 21.82
N SER A 16 -24.10 -13.48 22.72
CA SER A 16 -24.37 -12.07 22.41
C SER A 16 -23.09 -11.21 22.38
N LEU A 17 -22.11 -11.50 23.24
CA LEU A 17 -20.80 -10.83 23.19
C LEU A 17 -19.97 -11.24 21.96
N TYR A 18 -20.08 -12.50 21.51
CA TYR A 18 -19.43 -12.95 20.27
C TYR A 18 -20.05 -12.32 19.02
N ALA A 19 -21.38 -12.14 19.00
CA ALA A 19 -22.08 -11.46 17.91
C ALA A 19 -21.77 -9.95 17.84
N ILE A 20 -21.51 -9.30 18.99
CA ILE A 20 -21.10 -7.88 19.03
C ILE A 20 -19.66 -7.69 18.52
N SER A 21 -18.73 -8.60 18.84
CA SER A 21 -17.36 -8.53 18.29
C SER A 21 -17.30 -8.76 16.78
N ILE A 22 -18.15 -9.63 16.22
CA ILE A 22 -18.25 -9.82 14.76
C ILE A 22 -18.94 -8.62 14.10
N SER A 23 -19.92 -7.99 14.76
CA SER A 23 -20.61 -6.80 14.25
C SER A 23 -19.73 -5.54 14.27
N GLN A 24 -18.80 -5.41 15.22
CA GLN A 24 -17.85 -4.28 15.25
C GLN A 24 -16.66 -4.47 14.30
N ALA A 25 -16.19 -5.70 14.10
CA ALA A 25 -15.16 -6.00 13.09
C ALA A 25 -15.66 -5.85 11.64
N ARG A 26 -16.99 -5.74 11.47
CA ARG A 26 -17.69 -5.51 10.20
C ARG A 26 -18.42 -4.18 10.18
N ALA A 27 -17.97 -3.19 10.97
CA ALA A 27 -18.08 -1.82 10.50
C ALA A 27 -17.17 -1.72 9.28
N GLU A 28 -17.75 -2.10 8.14
CA GLU A 28 -17.22 -1.85 6.81
C GLU A 28 -16.91 -0.35 6.80
N GLU A 29 -15.64 0.02 7.00
CA GLU A 29 -15.18 1.29 6.48
C GLU A 29 -15.51 1.20 5.01
N GLN A 30 -16.61 1.84 4.61
CA GLN A 30 -16.85 2.18 3.22
C GLN A 30 -15.74 3.16 2.87
N GLY A 31 -14.57 2.60 2.57
CA GLY A 31 -13.43 3.33 2.05
C GLY A 31 -13.84 4.05 0.79
N LEU A 32 -13.03 5.02 0.39
CA LEU A 32 -13.27 5.77 -0.83
C LEU A 32 -13.38 4.80 -2.01
N SER A 33 -14.50 4.86 -2.73
CA SER A 33 -14.64 4.19 -4.03
C SER A 33 -13.82 4.93 -5.08
N SER A 34 -13.53 4.26 -6.21
CA SER A 34 -12.91 4.91 -7.37
C SER A 34 -13.71 6.14 -7.82
N SER A 35 -15.04 6.06 -7.76
CA SER A 35 -15.93 7.18 -8.09
C SER A 35 -15.78 8.37 -7.15
N ASP A 36 -15.42 8.14 -5.89
CA ASP A 36 -15.20 9.21 -4.91
C ASP A 36 -13.91 9.96 -5.23
N ILE A 37 -12.85 9.20 -5.55
CA ILE A 37 -11.55 9.74 -5.98
C ILE A 37 -11.72 10.56 -7.27
N ASP A 38 -12.44 10.02 -8.27
CA ASP A 38 -12.71 10.72 -9.52
C ASP A 38 -13.43 12.05 -9.30
N ARG A 39 -14.41 12.10 -8.39
CA ARG A 39 -15.10 13.35 -8.06
C ARG A 39 -14.17 14.36 -7.40
N MET A 40 -13.26 13.93 -6.52
CA MET A 40 -12.27 14.81 -5.91
C MET A 40 -11.32 15.40 -6.96
N VAL A 41 -10.79 14.57 -7.87
CA VAL A 41 -9.91 15.01 -8.96
C VAL A 41 -10.63 15.98 -9.89
N GLN A 42 -11.86 15.67 -10.29
CA GLN A 42 -12.67 16.54 -11.16
C GLN A 42 -12.97 17.90 -10.50
N SER A 43 -13.22 17.93 -9.20
CA SER A 43 -13.42 19.18 -8.45
C SER A 43 -12.18 20.08 -8.51
N ILE A 44 -10.99 19.49 -8.33
CA ILE A 44 -9.71 20.21 -8.42
C ILE A 44 -9.45 20.70 -9.86
N TRP A 45 -9.73 19.89 -10.88
CA TRP A 45 -9.59 20.31 -12.27
C TRP A 45 -10.53 21.46 -12.62
N LYS A 46 -11.79 21.38 -12.19
CA LYS A 46 -12.79 22.43 -12.41
C LYS A 46 -12.36 23.76 -11.77
N SER A 47 -11.86 23.74 -10.54
CA SER A 47 -11.41 24.97 -9.86
C SER A 47 -10.19 25.61 -10.53
N LYS A 48 -9.37 24.81 -11.22
CA LYS A 48 -8.20 25.27 -11.98
C LYS A 48 -8.48 25.53 -13.46
N GLY A 49 -9.71 25.35 -13.93
CA GLY A 49 -10.07 25.49 -15.35
C GLY A 49 -9.40 24.46 -16.26
N ILE A 50 -9.00 23.30 -15.71
CA ILE A 50 -8.35 22.21 -16.45
C ILE A 50 -9.43 21.26 -16.99
N GLY A 51 -9.38 20.98 -18.29
CA GLY A 51 -10.21 19.96 -18.92
C GLY A 51 -9.52 18.59 -18.93
N PRO A 52 -10.23 17.48 -18.66
CA PRO A 52 -9.66 16.15 -18.80
C PRO A 52 -9.32 15.82 -20.25
N VAL A 53 -8.27 15.03 -20.45
CA VAL A 53 -8.00 14.40 -21.75
C VAL A 53 -8.92 13.19 -21.95
N GLY A 54 -9.14 12.82 -23.21
CA GLY A 54 -9.92 11.62 -23.55
C GLY A 54 -9.30 10.33 -22.98
N PRO A 55 -10.09 9.24 -22.89
CA PRO A 55 -9.59 7.96 -22.41
C PRO A 55 -8.49 7.41 -23.32
N ALA A 56 -7.52 6.72 -22.74
CA ALA A 56 -6.49 6.01 -23.49
C ALA A 56 -7.12 4.94 -24.39
N SER A 57 -6.54 4.75 -25.58
CA SER A 57 -6.87 3.60 -26.44
C SER A 57 -6.56 2.28 -25.73
N ASP A 58 -7.11 1.17 -26.23
CA ASP A 58 -6.92 -0.14 -25.59
C ASP A 58 -5.45 -0.60 -25.62
N SER A 59 -4.70 -0.31 -26.69
CA SER A 59 -3.28 -0.64 -26.77
C SER A 59 -2.43 0.19 -25.80
N GLU A 60 -2.75 1.48 -25.65
CA GLU A 60 -2.09 2.35 -24.67
C GLU A 60 -2.41 1.92 -23.23
N TYR A 61 -3.69 1.62 -22.95
CA TYR A 61 -4.13 1.14 -21.64
C TYR A 61 -3.42 -0.17 -21.27
N LEU A 62 -3.44 -1.16 -22.18
CA LEU A 62 -2.81 -2.46 -21.99
C LEU A 62 -1.33 -2.30 -21.64
N ARG A 63 -0.57 -1.55 -22.45
CA ARG A 63 0.85 -1.34 -22.20
C ARG A 63 1.08 -0.66 -20.85
N ARG A 64 0.30 0.38 -20.52
CA ARG A 64 0.48 1.15 -19.28
C ARG A 64 0.20 0.29 -18.05
N VAL A 65 -0.91 -0.45 -18.03
CA VAL A 65 -1.31 -1.23 -16.85
C VAL A 65 -0.35 -2.39 -16.58
N TYR A 66 0.19 -3.02 -17.62
CA TYR A 66 1.23 -4.04 -17.47
C TYR A 66 2.49 -3.47 -16.84
N PHE A 67 3.04 -2.36 -17.38
CA PHE A 67 4.23 -1.75 -16.79
C PHE A 67 3.98 -1.21 -15.37
N ASP A 68 2.81 -0.64 -15.11
CA ASP A 68 2.47 -0.07 -13.81
C ASP A 68 2.31 -1.14 -12.72
N LEU A 69 1.65 -2.26 -13.05
CA LEU A 69 1.36 -3.30 -12.07
C LEU A 69 2.50 -4.32 -11.96
N THR A 70 3.07 -4.78 -13.07
CA THR A 70 4.05 -5.89 -13.06
C THR A 70 5.46 -5.47 -13.46
N GLY A 71 5.66 -4.23 -13.94
CA GLY A 71 6.96 -3.77 -14.44
C GLY A 71 7.39 -4.43 -15.75
N LEU A 72 6.54 -5.28 -16.34
CA LEU A 72 6.84 -6.06 -17.54
C LEU A 72 5.91 -5.64 -18.69
N PRO A 73 6.32 -5.80 -19.96
CA PRO A 73 5.40 -5.66 -21.09
C PRO A 73 4.42 -6.85 -21.14
N PRO A 74 3.24 -6.69 -21.79
CA PRO A 74 2.36 -7.82 -22.08
C PRO A 74 3.04 -8.83 -23.02
N SER A 75 2.69 -10.10 -22.88
CA SER A 75 3.04 -11.10 -23.89
C SER A 75 2.24 -10.86 -25.19
N LEU A 76 2.67 -11.50 -26.29
CA LEU A 76 1.93 -11.40 -27.55
C LEU A 76 0.50 -11.95 -27.42
N ASP A 77 0.36 -13.11 -26.77
CA ASP A 77 -0.93 -13.79 -26.59
C ASP A 77 -1.88 -12.98 -25.72
N ASP A 78 -1.39 -12.37 -24.64
CA ASP A 78 -2.18 -11.48 -23.79
C ASP A 78 -2.66 -10.26 -24.56
N ALA A 79 -1.76 -9.67 -25.36
CA ALA A 79 -2.08 -8.49 -26.15
C ALA A 79 -3.13 -8.78 -27.22
N GLU A 80 -2.99 -9.88 -27.96
CA GLU A 80 -3.98 -10.29 -28.95
C GLU A 80 -5.34 -10.58 -28.29
N SER A 81 -5.34 -11.32 -27.19
CA SER A 81 -6.55 -11.66 -26.43
C SER A 81 -7.28 -10.41 -25.93
N PHE A 82 -6.55 -9.46 -25.34
CA PHE A 82 -7.13 -8.22 -24.82
C PHE A 82 -7.65 -7.29 -25.92
N LEU A 83 -6.91 -7.15 -27.03
CA LEU A 83 -7.26 -6.25 -28.12
C LEU A 83 -8.44 -6.77 -28.96
N GLN A 84 -8.59 -8.09 -29.08
CA GLN A 84 -9.72 -8.70 -29.78
C GLN A 84 -10.98 -8.84 -28.91
N SER A 85 -10.84 -8.76 -27.58
CA SER A 85 -11.96 -8.85 -26.66
C SER A 85 -12.92 -7.66 -26.79
N THR A 86 -14.21 -7.98 -26.94
CA THR A 86 -15.34 -7.03 -26.94
C THR A 86 -16.05 -6.96 -25.59
N ASP A 87 -15.50 -7.59 -24.56
CA ASP A 87 -16.07 -7.59 -23.22
C ASP A 87 -15.99 -6.18 -22.61
N THR A 88 -17.12 -5.69 -22.10
CA THR A 88 -17.23 -4.36 -21.48
C THR A 88 -16.38 -4.23 -20.23
N ASP A 89 -16.08 -5.35 -19.55
CA ASP A 89 -15.35 -5.39 -18.29
C ASP A 89 -13.88 -5.80 -18.46
N LYS A 90 -13.38 -5.93 -19.70
CA LYS A 90 -12.04 -6.46 -19.97
C LYS A 90 -10.92 -5.72 -19.24
N ARG A 91 -11.06 -4.40 -19.06
CA ARG A 91 -10.07 -3.56 -18.35
C ARG A 91 -9.98 -3.91 -16.86
N SER A 92 -11.13 -4.06 -16.21
CA SER A 92 -11.21 -4.43 -14.79
C SER A 92 -10.74 -5.87 -14.56
N LYS A 93 -11.11 -6.79 -15.45
CA LYS A 93 -10.66 -8.19 -15.40
C LYS A 93 -9.14 -8.30 -15.52
N LEU A 94 -8.55 -7.57 -16.49
CA LEU A 94 -7.10 -7.52 -16.66
C LEU A 94 -6.40 -6.99 -15.39
N VAL A 95 -6.93 -5.93 -14.77
CA VAL A 95 -6.35 -5.40 -13.52
C VAL A 95 -6.35 -6.46 -12.42
N LEU A 96 -7.46 -7.17 -12.23
CA LEU A 96 -7.56 -8.22 -11.22
C LEU A 96 -6.61 -9.40 -11.51
N GLU A 97 -6.44 -9.76 -12.77
CA GLU A 97 -5.48 -10.77 -13.21
C GLU A 97 -4.04 -10.35 -12.89
N LEU A 98 -3.64 -9.14 -13.27
CA LEU A 98 -2.31 -8.61 -13.02
C LEU A 98 -2.01 -8.43 -11.52
N LEU A 99 -2.98 -7.99 -10.73
CA LEU A 99 -2.85 -7.91 -9.27
C LEU A 99 -2.66 -9.28 -8.61
N SER A 100 -3.12 -10.34 -9.26
CA SER A 100 -2.95 -11.73 -8.78
C SER A 100 -1.65 -12.39 -9.27
N ASP A 101 -0.94 -11.77 -10.21
CA ASP A 101 0.34 -12.26 -10.74
C ASP A 101 1.47 -12.03 -9.72
N PRO A 102 2.31 -13.02 -9.39
CA PRO A 102 3.46 -12.83 -8.50
C PRO A 102 4.41 -11.68 -8.89
N ALA A 103 4.48 -11.35 -10.19
CA ALA A 103 5.25 -10.23 -10.71
C ALA A 103 4.75 -8.88 -10.19
N TYR A 104 3.47 -8.75 -9.82
CA TYR A 104 2.95 -7.56 -9.14
C TYR A 104 3.70 -7.33 -7.82
N GLY A 105 3.74 -8.32 -6.93
CA GLY A 105 4.45 -8.17 -5.66
C GLY A 105 5.94 -7.92 -5.82
N ALA A 106 6.59 -8.55 -6.80
CA ALA A 106 7.99 -8.30 -7.13
C ALA A 106 8.22 -6.86 -7.58
N HIS A 107 7.41 -6.36 -8.52
CA HIS A 107 7.52 -5.00 -9.01
C HIS A 107 7.24 -3.96 -7.93
N ARG A 108 6.18 -4.15 -7.14
CA ARG A 108 5.83 -3.24 -6.04
C ARG A 108 6.88 -3.25 -4.93
N ALA A 109 7.50 -4.39 -4.66
CA ALA A 109 8.65 -4.49 -3.76
C ALA A 109 9.82 -3.65 -4.25
N ASP A 110 10.21 -3.80 -5.52
CA ASP A 110 11.31 -3.02 -6.11
C ASP A 110 11.04 -1.51 -6.06
N VAL A 111 9.84 -1.08 -6.43
CA VAL A 111 9.43 0.34 -6.38
C VAL A 111 9.51 0.87 -4.94
N LEU A 112 8.87 0.20 -3.98
CA LEU A 112 8.83 0.70 -2.60
C LEU A 112 10.22 0.66 -1.94
N MET A 113 11.00 -0.39 -2.18
CA MET A 113 12.37 -0.47 -1.67
C MET A 113 13.26 0.63 -2.25
N GLY A 114 13.12 0.91 -3.56
CA GLY A 114 13.78 2.03 -4.22
C GLY A 114 13.39 3.39 -3.62
N GLU A 115 12.11 3.58 -3.33
CA GLU A 115 11.59 4.77 -2.68
C GLU A 115 12.06 4.92 -1.23
N ILE A 116 12.24 3.83 -0.50
CA ILE A 116 12.75 3.84 0.89
C ILE A 116 14.25 4.14 0.92
N ILE A 117 15.06 3.56 0.02
CA ILE A 117 16.51 3.76 0.05
C ILE A 117 16.93 5.16 -0.40
N GLU A 118 16.10 5.86 -1.19
CA GLU A 118 16.35 7.25 -1.64
C GLU A 118 17.73 7.44 -2.28
N GLY A 119 18.22 6.44 -3.02
CA GLY A 119 19.54 6.48 -3.66
C GLY A 119 20.73 6.43 -2.69
N ARG A 120 20.51 6.15 -1.39
CA ARG A 120 21.59 6.04 -0.39
C ARG A 120 22.53 4.90 -0.75
N ILE A 121 23.82 5.18 -0.72
CA ILE A 121 24.87 4.18 -0.84
C ILE A 121 25.24 3.72 0.56
N LEU A 122 24.98 2.45 0.85
CA LEU A 122 25.30 1.85 2.14
C LEU A 122 26.63 1.11 2.03
N ASN A 123 27.60 1.51 2.87
CA ASN A 123 28.93 0.87 2.93
C ASN A 123 28.89 -0.46 3.71
N ARG A 124 27.88 -1.29 3.45
CA ARG A 124 27.70 -2.62 4.04
C ARG A 124 26.82 -3.50 3.16
N ARG A 125 26.99 -4.81 3.25
CA ARG A 125 26.11 -5.77 2.60
C ARG A 125 24.79 -5.84 3.38
N LEU A 126 23.69 -5.62 2.67
CA LEU A 126 22.34 -5.81 3.19
C LEU A 126 21.85 -7.24 2.95
N PRO A 127 21.04 -7.83 3.84
CA PRO A 127 20.35 -9.08 3.58
C PRO A 127 19.19 -8.85 2.58
N GLU A 128 19.53 -8.65 1.31
CA GLU A 128 18.57 -8.27 0.27
C GLU A 128 17.41 -9.27 0.14
N GLU A 129 17.68 -10.56 0.34
CA GLU A 129 16.67 -11.61 0.22
C GLU A 129 15.57 -11.51 1.29
N SER A 130 15.89 -11.21 2.55
CA SER A 130 14.89 -11.11 3.62
C SER A 130 13.98 -9.91 3.41
N PHE A 131 14.56 -8.77 2.98
CA PHE A 131 13.82 -7.57 2.64
C PHE A 131 12.87 -7.80 1.46
N ARG A 132 13.42 -8.30 0.34
CA ARG A 132 12.65 -8.59 -0.86
C ARG A 132 11.48 -9.54 -0.56
N LYS A 133 11.74 -10.66 0.13
CA LYS A 133 10.70 -11.61 0.54
C LYS A 133 9.59 -10.97 1.38
N TYR A 134 9.94 -10.09 2.32
CA TYR A 134 8.93 -9.39 3.13
C TYR A 134 8.03 -8.50 2.28
N PHE A 135 8.58 -7.69 1.38
CA PHE A 135 7.78 -6.80 0.54
C PHE A 135 6.95 -7.57 -0.49
N GLU A 136 7.57 -8.52 -1.20
CA GLU A 136 6.87 -9.36 -2.18
C GLU A 136 5.68 -10.10 -1.55
N SER A 137 5.89 -10.72 -0.38
CA SER A 137 4.81 -11.40 0.33
C SER A 137 3.74 -10.43 0.84
N SER A 138 4.11 -9.24 1.30
CA SER A 138 3.15 -8.23 1.75
C SER A 138 2.22 -7.79 0.62
N PHE A 139 2.76 -7.56 -0.58
CA PHE A 139 1.95 -7.15 -1.74
C PHE A 139 1.13 -8.31 -2.32
N ASN A 140 1.74 -9.49 -2.51
CA ASN A 140 1.04 -10.64 -3.11
C ASN A 140 -0.03 -11.25 -2.20
N GLN A 141 0.01 -10.98 -0.89
CA GLN A 141 -1.01 -11.43 0.06
C GLN A 141 -2.05 -10.33 0.36
N ASP A 142 -1.99 -9.21 -0.34
CA ASP A 142 -2.87 -8.05 -0.12
C ASP A 142 -2.86 -7.62 1.36
N LYS A 143 -1.66 -7.54 1.96
CA LYS A 143 -1.51 -7.13 3.36
C LYS A 143 -2.09 -5.72 3.52
N PRO A 144 -2.95 -5.49 4.55
CA PRO A 144 -3.46 -4.16 4.84
C PRO A 144 -2.32 -3.13 4.93
N TYR A 145 -2.51 -2.01 4.23
CA TYR A 145 -1.45 -1.01 4.09
C TYR A 145 -1.01 -0.45 5.45
N ASP A 146 -1.96 -0.18 6.34
CA ASP A 146 -1.71 0.29 7.71
C ASP A 146 -0.88 -0.71 8.53
N GLN A 147 -1.12 -2.01 8.33
CA GLN A 147 -0.34 -3.07 8.96
C GLN A 147 1.10 -3.07 8.43
N MET A 148 1.29 -3.01 7.10
CA MET A 148 2.63 -2.96 6.51
C MET A 148 3.42 -1.74 7.00
N VAL A 149 2.78 -0.57 7.05
CA VAL A 149 3.40 0.68 7.54
C VAL A 149 3.77 0.55 9.02
N ARG A 150 2.87 0.03 9.86
CA ARG A 150 3.14 -0.20 11.28
C ARG A 150 4.32 -1.14 11.47
N GLU A 151 4.37 -2.25 10.72
CA GLU A 151 5.48 -3.21 10.77
C GLU A 151 6.81 -2.54 10.40
N LEU A 152 6.86 -1.76 9.32
CA LEU A 152 8.08 -1.05 8.90
C LEU A 152 8.59 -0.04 9.94
N ILE A 153 7.69 0.73 10.56
CA ILE A 153 8.04 1.77 11.54
C ILE A 153 8.46 1.17 12.89
N SER A 154 7.83 0.07 13.30
CA SER A 154 8.06 -0.56 14.61
C SER A 154 9.06 -1.72 14.59
N ALA A 155 9.58 -2.08 13.41
CA ALA A 155 10.46 -3.22 13.24
C ALA A 155 11.75 -3.12 14.08
N SER A 156 12.16 -4.26 14.63
CA SER A 156 13.42 -4.45 15.35
C SER A 156 13.91 -5.89 15.19
N GLY A 157 15.11 -6.18 15.68
CA GLY A 157 15.72 -7.51 15.60
C GLY A 157 16.70 -7.69 14.43
N ASP A 158 17.04 -8.94 14.13
CA ASP A 158 17.99 -9.28 13.08
C ASP A 158 17.38 -9.06 11.69
N SER A 159 18.02 -8.23 10.88
CA SER A 159 17.58 -7.91 9.53
C SER A 159 17.62 -9.08 8.56
N SER A 160 18.40 -10.14 8.84
CA SER A 160 18.42 -11.36 8.03
C SER A 160 17.18 -12.24 8.25
N GLU A 161 16.50 -12.07 9.38
CA GLU A 161 15.29 -12.82 9.75
C GLU A 161 14.03 -11.97 9.60
N ASN A 162 14.13 -10.67 9.90
CA ASN A 162 13.00 -9.73 9.86
C ASN A 162 13.17 -8.68 8.74
N GLY A 163 12.54 -8.95 7.60
CA GLY A 163 12.56 -8.05 6.44
C GLY A 163 11.88 -6.69 6.68
N ALA A 164 10.97 -6.57 7.66
CA ALA A 164 10.33 -5.29 7.99
C ALA A 164 11.34 -4.25 8.53
N THR A 165 12.53 -4.69 8.96
CA THR A 165 13.60 -3.80 9.43
C THR A 165 14.23 -2.95 8.33
N TYR A 166 13.85 -3.13 7.05
CA TYR A 166 14.44 -2.42 5.92
C TYR A 166 14.47 -0.89 6.11
N LEU A 167 13.38 -0.28 6.56
CA LEU A 167 13.30 1.16 6.84
C LEU A 167 14.36 1.60 7.87
N VAL A 168 14.47 0.88 8.99
CA VAL A 168 15.42 1.18 10.08
C VAL A 168 16.86 1.00 9.60
N VAL A 169 17.12 -0.09 8.90
CA VAL A 169 18.46 -0.47 8.43
C VAL A 169 18.96 0.52 7.37
N THR A 170 18.14 0.84 6.37
CA THR A 170 18.52 1.78 5.30
C THR A 170 18.83 3.17 5.84
N HIS A 171 18.13 3.62 6.88
CA HIS A 171 18.34 4.91 7.54
C HIS A 171 19.28 4.85 8.74
N GLN A 172 19.94 3.71 8.99
CA GLN A 172 20.88 3.52 10.10
C GLN A 172 20.30 3.89 11.48
N ALA A 173 19.00 3.66 11.67
CA ALA A 173 18.24 4.05 12.85
C ALA A 173 18.32 5.56 13.20
N ASN A 174 18.64 6.43 12.23
CA ASN A 174 18.62 7.87 12.42
C ASN A 174 17.15 8.37 12.44
N PRO A 175 16.67 8.98 13.54
CA PRO A 175 15.27 9.39 13.66
C PRO A 175 14.84 10.46 12.65
N GLU A 176 15.71 11.43 12.36
CA GLU A 176 15.42 12.53 11.42
C GLU A 176 15.22 12.01 9.99
N ASP A 177 16.11 11.11 9.57
CA ASP A 177 16.06 10.46 8.27
C ASP A 177 14.82 9.59 8.13
N MET A 178 14.55 8.74 9.13
CA MET A 178 13.38 7.87 9.15
C MET A 178 12.07 8.68 9.14
N THR A 179 11.96 9.71 9.98
CA THR A 179 10.76 10.58 10.01
C THR A 179 10.57 11.29 8.68
N GLY A 180 11.66 11.78 8.06
CA GLY A 180 11.60 12.40 6.74
C GLY A 180 11.08 11.45 5.65
N THR A 181 11.53 10.20 5.65
CA THR A 181 11.08 9.18 4.69
C THR A 181 9.64 8.74 4.97
N VAL A 182 9.28 8.46 6.23
CA VAL A 182 7.93 8.03 6.62
C VAL A 182 6.89 9.10 6.26
N THR A 183 7.14 10.36 6.60
CA THR A 183 6.19 11.45 6.32
C THR A 183 6.02 11.68 4.81
N ARG A 184 7.11 11.57 4.03
CA ARG A 184 7.05 11.67 2.57
C ARG A 184 6.25 10.53 1.95
N LEU A 185 6.56 9.28 2.33
CA LEU A 185 5.98 8.09 1.70
C LEU A 185 4.54 7.81 2.13
N PHE A 186 4.22 8.01 3.41
CA PHE A 186 2.95 7.54 3.99
C PHE A 186 1.97 8.68 4.31
N ASN A 187 2.46 9.91 4.50
CA ASN A 187 1.61 11.07 4.82
C ASN A 187 1.54 12.08 3.66
N GLY A 188 2.33 11.89 2.59
CA GLY A 188 2.38 12.80 1.44
C GLY A 188 2.93 14.20 1.78
N THR A 189 3.68 14.35 2.88
CA THR A 189 4.23 15.64 3.32
C THR A 189 5.74 15.57 3.50
N GLN A 190 6.49 16.59 3.09
CA GLN A 190 7.95 16.57 3.11
C GLN A 190 8.53 17.25 4.37
N TYR A 191 8.53 16.56 5.50
CA TYR A 191 8.97 17.16 6.77
C TYR A 191 10.48 17.45 6.81
N ARG A 192 11.27 16.77 5.97
CA ARG A 192 12.71 17.01 5.84
C ARG A 192 13.03 18.47 5.48
N CYS A 193 12.14 19.14 4.75
CA CYS A 193 12.31 20.56 4.42
C CYS A 193 12.27 21.46 5.67
N PHE A 194 11.45 21.10 6.66
CA PHE A 194 11.25 21.89 7.88
C PHE A 194 12.45 21.87 8.82
N GLN A 195 13.37 20.93 8.65
CA GLN A 195 14.61 20.87 9.45
C GLN A 195 15.47 22.12 9.29
N CYS A 196 15.39 22.79 8.13
CA CYS A 196 16.24 23.92 7.79
C CYS A 196 15.47 25.24 7.60
N HIS A 197 14.19 25.18 7.23
CA HIS A 197 13.38 26.38 6.93
C HIS A 197 11.88 26.10 7.09
N ASP A 198 11.09 27.15 7.33
CA ASP A 198 9.61 27.07 7.29
C ASP A 198 9.10 26.57 5.93
N ASP A 199 7.95 25.91 5.89
CA ASP A 199 7.36 25.38 4.67
C ASP A 199 7.21 26.48 3.59
N LYS A 200 7.60 26.15 2.36
CA LYS A 200 7.43 27.05 1.22
C LYS A 200 6.01 27.05 0.67
N PHE A 201 5.25 25.97 0.90
CA PHE A 201 3.96 25.73 0.24
C PHE A 201 2.81 25.50 1.23
N GLY A 202 3.09 25.49 2.53
CA GLY A 202 2.14 25.29 3.61
C GLY A 202 2.42 26.19 4.81
N ASP A 203 1.80 25.89 5.94
CA ASP A 203 1.81 26.75 7.14
C ASP A 203 2.73 26.23 8.28
N TRP A 204 3.47 25.15 8.04
CA TRP A 204 4.36 24.54 9.04
C TRP A 204 5.66 25.35 9.20
N LYS A 205 6.07 25.58 10.45
CA LYS A 205 7.32 26.27 10.77
C LYS A 205 8.43 25.28 11.13
N GLN A 206 9.68 25.70 10.95
CA GLN A 206 10.86 24.95 11.41
C GLN A 206 10.82 24.68 12.92
N THR A 207 10.15 25.55 13.69
CA THR A 207 10.10 25.48 15.15
C THR A 207 8.91 24.68 15.71
N ASP A 208 8.00 24.20 14.85
CA ASP A 208 6.87 23.37 15.26
C ASP A 208 7.33 21.94 15.62
#